data_AF-A0A964JYK5-F1
#
_entry.id   AF-A0A964JYK5-F1
#
_cell.length_a   1.000
_cell.length_b   1.000
_cell.length_c   1.000
_cell.angle_alpha   90.00
_cell.angle_beta   90.00
_cell.angle_gamma   90.00
#
_symmetry.space_group_name_H-M   'P 1'
#
loop_
_entity.id
_entity.type
_entity.pdbx_description
1 polymer ?
#
loop_
_entity_poly.entity_id
_entity_poly.type
_entity_poly.pdbx_seq_one_letter_code
_entity_poly.pdbx_strand_id
1 'polypeptide(L)'
;MAGFSPRIHEAPDDLLAAIDWCYDQGWTDGLPVVPPAVDRVKAMLAVDARPPETVIAHHPATGLDLSLHAAAVNSVMAGCLPSYFPVVVAAFEAMDRPDFNFHGSTASTGGSAPLLIVSGPTADEIGMNSDVNLFGPGNRPNATIGRAVRLILRNVFQMLPGISDKSTQGNPGKYSFCIAERARGNPWPLLCEVQGYAKGTSSVTAYAGGGFCNIENHGGNTPEQILGSVADAMANYGCITLGQSVVILAPEHMSIVGGAGWTRADAQAFLFTCAKRSVEGMKGVGKYRDREYDTQHGEGSQGPAEPGFMHRGLSPDDILITMGGGDAGGHSCFIPSWSRGRGSIMQHAAIKGS
;
A
#
# COMPACT_ATOMS: atom_id res chain seq x y z
N MET A 1 26.27 -6.35 28.09
CA MET A 1 25.30 -5.90 27.07
C MET A 1 25.24 -4.39 27.18
N ALA A 2 25.70 -3.65 26.18
CA ALA A 2 25.55 -2.19 26.17
C ALA A 2 24.04 -1.90 26.12
N GLY A 3 23.52 -1.21 27.13
CA GLY A 3 22.10 -0.89 27.20
C GLY A 3 21.67 -0.05 25.99
N PHE A 4 20.47 -0.29 25.48
CA PHE A 4 19.85 0.58 24.50
C PHE A 4 19.80 2.01 25.04
N SER A 5 20.55 2.92 24.42
CA SER A 5 20.59 4.34 24.80
C SER A 5 20.18 5.18 23.60
N PRO A 6 18.96 5.76 23.58
CA PRO A 6 18.54 6.61 22.49
C PRO A 6 19.38 7.89 22.45
N ARG A 7 19.60 8.42 21.25
CA ARG A 7 20.23 9.73 21.08
C ARG A 7 19.20 10.82 21.39
N ILE A 8 19.43 11.56 22.46
CA ILE A 8 18.60 12.69 22.87
C ILE A 8 19.32 13.98 22.49
N HIS A 9 18.57 14.93 21.95
CA HIS A 9 19.07 16.25 21.58
C HIS A 9 18.31 17.29 22.38
N GLU A 10 19.04 18.18 23.03
CA GLU A 10 18.46 19.36 23.67
C GLU A 10 18.12 20.39 22.59
N ALA A 11 16.90 20.92 22.63
CA ALA A 11 16.42 21.96 21.75
C ALA A 11 15.84 23.11 22.60
N PRO A 12 15.82 24.35 22.09
CA PRO A 12 15.11 25.44 22.77
C PRO A 12 13.66 25.06 23.06
N ASP A 13 13.12 25.57 24.18
CA ASP A 13 11.68 25.44 24.51
C ASP A 13 10.82 26.39 23.65
N ASP A 14 10.96 26.21 22.35
CA ASP A 14 10.22 26.88 21.29
C ASP A 14 9.89 25.83 20.21
N LEU A 15 8.60 25.58 20.05
CA LEU A 15 8.10 24.59 19.12
C LEU A 15 8.52 24.88 17.67
N LEU A 16 8.48 26.14 17.25
CA LEU A 16 8.84 26.49 15.86
C LEU A 16 10.33 26.29 15.63
N ALA A 17 11.18 26.72 16.56
CA ALA A 17 12.62 26.46 16.50
C ALA A 17 12.94 24.95 16.50
N ALA A 18 12.22 24.13 17.25
CA ALA A 18 12.40 22.68 17.25
C ALA A 18 11.96 22.03 15.92
N ILE A 19 10.92 22.57 15.27
CA ILE A 19 10.49 22.15 13.94
C ILE A 19 11.53 22.54 12.88
N ASP A 20 12.01 23.78 12.91
CA ASP A 20 13.05 24.28 12.00
C ASP A 20 14.36 23.48 12.17
N TRP A 21 14.71 23.14 13.39
CA TRP A 21 15.84 22.26 13.64
C TRP A 21 15.67 20.86 13.02
N CYS A 22 14.45 20.29 13.03
CA CYS A 22 14.19 19.03 12.31
C CYS A 22 14.35 19.16 10.79
N TYR A 23 14.04 20.33 10.21
CA TYR A 23 14.33 20.64 8.81
C TYR A 23 15.84 20.67 8.57
N ASP A 24 16.61 21.36 9.41
CA ASP A 24 18.07 21.48 9.29
C ASP A 24 18.77 20.11 9.38
N GLN A 25 18.24 19.19 10.20
CA GLN A 25 18.77 17.83 10.29
C GLN A 25 18.34 16.92 9.11
N GLY A 26 17.46 17.39 8.21
CA GLY A 26 16.96 16.63 7.07
C GLY A 26 15.93 15.55 7.43
N TRP A 27 15.37 15.60 8.64
CA TRP A 27 14.47 14.57 9.17
C TRP A 27 13.03 14.71 8.67
N THR A 28 12.73 15.76 7.92
CA THR A 28 11.39 16.01 7.35
C THR A 28 11.32 15.56 5.90
N ASP A 29 10.09 15.32 5.44
CA ASP A 29 9.74 15.06 4.05
C ASP A 29 9.39 16.34 3.26
N GLY A 30 9.75 17.51 3.79
CA GLY A 30 9.36 18.82 3.27
C GLY A 30 8.17 19.44 4.00
N LEU A 31 7.35 18.64 4.68
CA LEU A 31 6.29 19.12 5.58
C LEU A 31 6.81 19.22 7.02
N PRO A 32 6.22 20.10 7.87
CA PRO A 32 6.64 20.18 9.26
C PRO A 32 6.33 18.86 9.98
N VAL A 33 7.17 18.51 10.94
CA VAL A 33 7.02 17.32 11.78
C VAL A 33 6.64 17.74 13.19
N VAL A 34 6.06 16.83 13.98
CA VAL A 34 5.97 17.03 15.43
C VAL A 34 7.32 16.63 16.04
N PRO A 35 8.06 17.53 16.72
CA PRO A 35 9.33 17.15 17.33
C PRO A 35 9.15 15.94 18.27
N PRO A 36 9.95 14.88 18.14
CA PRO A 36 9.73 13.62 18.84
C PRO A 36 10.23 13.68 20.29
N ALA A 37 9.57 14.51 21.11
CA ALA A 37 9.85 14.64 22.53
C ALA A 37 9.83 13.27 23.22
N VAL A 38 10.78 13.06 24.15
CA VAL A 38 11.04 11.76 24.79
C VAL A 38 9.76 11.13 25.36
N ASP A 39 8.91 11.92 26.03
CA ASP A 39 7.69 11.38 26.64
C ASP A 39 6.60 11.00 25.62
N ARG A 40 6.57 11.65 24.44
CA ARG A 40 5.70 11.22 23.34
C ARG A 40 6.16 9.89 22.74
N VAL A 41 7.47 9.69 22.63
CA VAL A 41 8.07 8.42 22.16
C VAL A 41 7.80 7.31 23.17
N LYS A 42 7.95 7.57 24.48
CA LYS A 42 7.58 6.61 25.54
C LYS A 42 6.10 6.22 25.46
N ALA A 43 5.20 7.19 25.30
CA ALA A 43 3.77 6.92 25.17
C ALA A 43 3.44 6.08 23.92
N MET A 44 4.15 6.31 22.82
CA MET A 44 4.03 5.51 21.60
C MET A 44 4.51 4.06 21.82
N LEU A 45 5.62 3.87 22.52
CA LEU A 45 6.15 2.54 22.82
C LEU A 45 5.28 1.76 23.81
N ALA A 46 4.56 2.45 24.70
CA ALA A 46 3.75 1.81 25.73
C ALA A 46 2.59 0.94 25.21
N VAL A 47 2.21 1.07 23.92
CA VAL A 47 1.17 0.22 23.30
C VAL A 47 1.72 -1.06 22.67
N ASP A 48 3.04 -1.28 22.68
CA ASP A 48 3.68 -2.51 22.25
C ASP A 48 4.50 -3.09 23.42
N ALA A 49 4.25 -4.34 23.79
CA ALA A 49 4.88 -4.97 24.95
C ALA A 49 6.34 -5.39 24.69
N ARG A 50 6.81 -5.36 23.43
CA ARG A 50 8.16 -5.78 23.08
C ARG A 50 9.20 -4.70 23.47
N PRO A 51 10.46 -5.10 23.73
CA PRO A 51 11.53 -4.14 24.04
C PRO A 51 11.75 -3.11 22.92
N PRO A 52 12.05 -1.83 23.22
CA PRO A 52 12.25 -0.77 22.22
C PRO A 52 13.32 -1.07 21.15
N GLU A 53 14.31 -1.90 21.46
CA GLU A 53 15.38 -2.35 20.57
C GLU A 53 14.96 -3.46 19.60
N THR A 54 13.76 -4.01 19.74
CA THR A 54 13.26 -5.08 18.86
C THR A 54 13.25 -4.61 17.41
N VAL A 55 13.98 -5.33 16.54
CA VAL A 55 14.00 -5.09 15.09
C VAL A 55 12.73 -5.67 14.47
N ILE A 56 12.01 -4.85 13.70
CA ILE A 56 10.76 -5.21 13.03
C ILE A 56 10.86 -5.22 11.50
N ALA A 57 11.93 -4.66 10.94
CA ALA A 57 12.26 -4.75 9.52
C ALA A 57 13.75 -4.50 9.26
N HIS A 58 14.28 -5.11 8.21
CA HIS A 58 15.66 -4.97 7.74
C HIS A 58 15.70 -4.61 6.27
N HIS A 59 16.53 -3.63 5.88
CA HIS A 59 16.69 -3.28 4.47
C HIS A 59 17.97 -3.90 3.89
N PRO A 60 17.87 -4.91 3.00
CA PRO A 60 19.00 -5.77 2.64
C PRO A 60 20.13 -5.04 1.89
N ALA A 61 19.82 -3.97 1.16
CA ALA A 61 20.84 -3.23 0.40
C ALA A 61 21.55 -2.13 1.21
N THR A 62 20.94 -1.63 2.29
CA THR A 62 21.57 -0.61 3.14
C THR A 62 22.15 -1.23 4.42
N GLY A 63 21.72 -2.44 4.78
CA GLY A 63 22.13 -3.12 6.01
C GLY A 63 21.56 -2.47 7.27
N LEU A 64 20.56 -1.60 7.14
CA LEU A 64 19.98 -0.84 8.25
C LEU A 64 18.75 -1.56 8.81
N ASP A 65 18.63 -1.54 10.12
CA ASP A 65 17.52 -2.12 10.88
C ASP A 65 16.55 -1.05 11.36
N LEU A 66 15.26 -1.38 11.32
CA LEU A 66 14.20 -0.63 11.97
C LEU A 66 13.86 -1.26 13.32
N SER A 67 14.21 -0.57 14.40
CA SER A 67 13.75 -0.92 15.74
C SER A 67 12.37 -0.31 16.05
N LEU A 68 11.68 -0.86 17.05
CA LEU A 68 10.44 -0.28 17.58
C LEU A 68 10.63 1.18 18.04
N HIS A 69 11.74 1.50 18.71
CA HIS A 69 12.04 2.88 19.10
C HIS A 69 12.15 3.80 17.88
N ALA A 70 12.87 3.40 16.84
CA ALA A 70 13.01 4.20 15.63
C ALA A 70 11.67 4.37 14.90
N ALA A 71 10.83 3.32 14.88
CA ALA A 71 9.47 3.40 14.36
C ALA A 71 8.61 4.37 15.18
N ALA A 72 8.71 4.33 16.51
CA ALA A 72 7.97 5.20 17.42
C ALA A 72 8.35 6.67 17.26
N VAL A 73 9.66 6.98 17.18
CA VAL A 73 10.18 8.33 16.90
C VAL A 73 9.56 8.89 15.63
N ASN A 74 9.64 8.16 14.51
CA ASN A 74 9.12 8.63 13.23
C ASN A 74 7.58 8.69 13.20
N SER A 75 6.90 7.82 13.96
CA SER A 75 5.45 7.88 14.12
C SER A 75 5.02 9.15 14.87
N VAL A 76 5.75 9.54 15.92
CA VAL A 76 5.53 10.84 16.58
C VAL A 76 5.76 11.97 15.59
N MET A 77 6.88 11.94 14.85
CA MET A 77 7.20 12.96 13.84
C MET A 77 6.10 13.14 12.79
N ALA A 78 5.49 12.04 12.35
CA ALA A 78 4.38 12.05 11.42
C ALA A 78 3.07 12.61 12.02
N GLY A 79 2.97 12.70 13.35
CA GLY A 79 1.77 13.14 14.07
C GLY A 79 0.83 12.01 14.45
N CYS A 80 1.28 10.75 14.46
CA CYS A 80 0.48 9.62 14.92
C CYS A 80 0.10 9.75 16.40
N LEU A 81 -1.06 9.20 16.76
CA LEU A 81 -1.39 8.87 18.14
C LEU A 81 -0.84 7.48 18.49
N PRO A 82 -0.63 7.18 19.79
CA PRO A 82 -0.22 5.83 20.22
C PRO A 82 -1.10 4.71 19.67
N SER A 83 -2.43 4.91 19.60
CA SER A 83 -3.36 3.93 19.05
C SER A 83 -3.13 3.59 17.58
N TYR A 84 -2.39 4.42 16.82
CA TYR A 84 -2.09 4.17 15.41
C TYR A 84 -0.81 3.35 15.23
N PHE A 85 0.05 3.30 16.27
CA PHE A 85 1.36 2.68 16.20
C PHE A 85 1.34 1.20 15.81
N PRO A 86 0.40 0.37 16.31
CA PRO A 86 0.33 -1.04 15.93
C PRO A 86 0.16 -1.24 14.41
N VAL A 87 -0.55 -0.32 13.74
CA VAL A 87 -0.73 -0.34 12.28
C VAL A 87 0.61 -0.09 11.56
N VAL A 88 1.39 0.89 12.03
CA VAL A 88 2.73 1.18 11.47
C VAL A 88 3.65 -0.01 11.64
N VAL A 89 3.64 -0.64 12.81
CA VAL A 89 4.47 -1.81 13.08
C VAL A 89 4.08 -2.99 12.19
N ALA A 90 2.79 -3.32 12.09
CA ALA A 90 2.29 -4.37 11.21
C ALA A 90 2.63 -4.09 9.73
N ALA A 91 2.58 -2.83 9.29
CA ALA A 91 2.97 -2.45 7.93
C ALA A 91 4.44 -2.82 7.63
N PHE A 92 5.36 -2.55 8.54
CA PHE A 92 6.77 -2.93 8.36
C PHE A 92 7.00 -4.44 8.49
N GLU A 93 6.30 -5.13 9.40
CA GLU A 93 6.34 -6.60 9.46
C GLU A 93 5.85 -7.23 8.14
N ALA A 94 4.85 -6.64 7.47
CA ALA A 94 4.40 -7.08 6.15
C ALA A 94 5.46 -6.80 5.07
N MET A 95 6.03 -5.58 5.04
CA MET A 95 7.04 -5.19 4.04
C MET A 95 8.39 -5.90 4.19
N ASP A 96 8.72 -6.40 5.39
CA ASP A 96 9.96 -7.15 5.66
C ASP A 96 9.93 -8.58 5.08
N ARG A 97 8.73 -9.08 4.72
CA ARG A 97 8.62 -10.42 4.14
C ARG A 97 9.34 -10.47 2.78
N PRO A 98 10.11 -11.55 2.48
CA PRO A 98 10.99 -11.60 1.32
C PRO A 98 10.30 -11.28 -0.01
N ASP A 99 9.07 -11.78 -0.20
CA ASP A 99 8.30 -11.63 -1.43
C ASP A 99 7.84 -10.19 -1.69
N PHE A 100 7.78 -9.33 -0.67
CA PHE A 100 7.53 -7.89 -0.88
C PHE A 100 8.64 -7.23 -1.70
N ASN A 101 9.87 -7.78 -1.64
CA ASN A 101 11.07 -7.22 -2.23
C ASN A 101 11.29 -5.76 -1.82
N PHE A 102 11.60 -5.59 -0.53
CA PHE A 102 11.69 -4.28 0.07
C PHE A 102 12.68 -3.37 -0.66
N HIS A 103 13.90 -3.84 -0.95
CA HIS A 103 14.90 -3.07 -1.69
C HIS A 103 14.42 -2.66 -3.09
N GLY A 104 13.86 -3.60 -3.85
CA GLY A 104 13.36 -3.29 -5.19
C GLY A 104 12.33 -2.18 -5.17
N SER A 105 11.38 -2.24 -4.23
CA SER A 105 10.30 -1.25 -4.12
C SER A 105 10.77 0.16 -3.74
N THR A 106 11.79 0.29 -2.91
CA THR A 106 12.23 1.57 -2.35
C THR A 106 13.28 2.29 -3.20
N ALA A 107 14.09 1.54 -3.95
CA ALA A 107 15.19 2.08 -4.78
C ALA A 107 14.87 2.15 -6.28
N SER A 108 13.65 1.79 -6.70
CA SER A 108 13.27 1.72 -8.11
C SER A 108 13.15 3.07 -8.80
N THR A 109 13.50 3.10 -10.09
CA THR A 109 13.21 4.23 -10.99
C THR A 109 11.72 4.36 -11.35
N GLY A 110 10.92 3.31 -11.09
CA GLY A 110 9.48 3.26 -11.31
C GLY A 110 8.64 4.03 -10.29
N GLY A 111 9.25 4.56 -9.23
CA GLY A 111 8.58 5.51 -8.34
C GLY A 111 7.55 4.92 -7.39
N SER A 112 7.76 3.70 -6.87
CA SER A 112 6.77 3.06 -6.00
C SER A 112 6.46 3.87 -4.73
N ALA A 113 5.19 3.88 -4.32
CA ALA A 113 4.76 4.24 -2.97
C ALA A 113 4.15 3.01 -2.28
N PRO A 114 4.53 2.67 -1.04
CA PRO A 114 3.85 1.65 -0.28
C PRO A 114 2.40 2.07 0.00
N LEU A 115 1.45 1.42 -0.65
CA LEU A 115 0.03 1.47 -0.32
C LEU A 115 -0.21 0.57 0.89
N LEU A 116 -0.87 1.11 1.91
CA LEU A 116 -1.39 0.36 3.04
C LEU A 116 -2.91 0.29 2.99
N ILE A 117 -3.46 -0.91 3.10
CA ILE A 117 -4.90 -1.15 3.24
C ILE A 117 -5.13 -1.81 4.60
N VAL A 118 -5.77 -1.07 5.50
CA VAL A 118 -6.13 -1.56 6.85
C VAL A 118 -7.51 -2.19 6.79
N SER A 119 -7.65 -3.41 7.27
CA SER A 119 -8.88 -4.19 7.23
C SER A 119 -9.21 -4.73 8.63
N GLY A 120 -10.47 -4.63 9.05
CA GLY A 120 -10.95 -5.12 10.35
C GLY A 120 -11.27 -4.02 11.37
N PRO A 121 -11.69 -4.41 12.59
CA PRO A 121 -12.26 -3.50 13.60
C PRO A 121 -11.39 -2.29 13.98
N THR A 122 -10.07 -2.45 13.93
CA THR A 122 -9.10 -1.39 14.28
C THR A 122 -9.26 -0.17 13.40
N ALA A 123 -9.69 -0.33 12.14
CA ALA A 123 -9.97 0.82 11.28
C ALA A 123 -11.05 1.73 11.91
N ASP A 124 -12.13 1.16 12.44
CA ASP A 124 -13.21 1.90 13.06
C ASP A 124 -12.79 2.43 14.45
N GLU A 125 -12.10 1.61 15.24
CA GLU A 125 -11.64 1.95 16.61
C GLU A 125 -10.75 3.18 16.65
N ILE A 126 -9.84 3.33 15.66
CA ILE A 126 -8.94 4.48 15.57
C ILE A 126 -9.48 5.61 14.68
N GLY A 127 -10.68 5.44 14.11
CA GLY A 127 -11.36 6.44 13.29
C GLY A 127 -10.71 6.65 11.91
N MET A 128 -10.24 5.59 11.26
CA MET A 128 -9.78 5.64 9.87
C MET A 128 -10.90 5.95 8.90
N ASN A 129 -10.56 6.66 7.82
CA ASN A 129 -11.48 6.91 6.72
C ASN A 129 -11.45 5.75 5.72
N SER A 130 -12.63 5.19 5.44
CA SER A 130 -12.89 4.26 4.32
C SER A 130 -13.93 4.82 3.33
N ASP A 131 -14.31 6.09 3.48
CA ASP A 131 -15.45 6.74 2.82
C ASP A 131 -14.98 7.87 1.86
N VAL A 132 -15.86 8.85 1.59
CA VAL A 132 -15.63 10.04 0.75
C VAL A 132 -14.21 10.57 0.88
N ASN A 133 -13.62 10.94 -0.26
CA ASN A 133 -12.25 11.46 -0.33
C ASN A 133 -11.21 10.47 0.22
N LEU A 134 -11.39 9.17 -0.05
CA LEU A 134 -10.62 8.05 0.51
C LEU A 134 -9.09 8.25 0.50
N PHE A 135 -8.54 8.68 -0.65
CA PHE A 135 -7.11 8.92 -0.85
C PHE A 135 -6.69 10.37 -0.58
N GLY A 136 -7.65 11.24 -0.26
CA GLY A 136 -7.43 12.66 -0.06
C GLY A 136 -7.15 13.03 1.39
N PRO A 137 -6.92 14.32 1.65
CA PRO A 137 -6.61 14.83 2.99
C PRO A 137 -7.85 14.85 3.90
N GLY A 138 -7.62 15.05 5.20
CA GLY A 138 -8.66 15.39 6.18
C GLY A 138 -8.84 14.38 7.31
N ASN A 139 -8.45 13.12 7.09
CA ASN A 139 -8.48 12.10 8.13
C ASN A 139 -7.08 11.87 8.72
N ARG A 140 -6.94 12.10 10.03
CA ARG A 140 -5.64 12.04 10.72
C ARG A 140 -4.98 10.66 10.64
N PRO A 141 -5.60 9.53 11.06
CA PRO A 141 -4.91 8.25 11.04
C PRO A 141 -4.46 7.84 9.64
N ASN A 142 -5.31 7.96 8.60
CA ASN A 142 -4.90 7.68 7.21
C ASN A 142 -3.67 8.51 6.82
N ALA A 143 -3.72 9.83 7.05
CA ALA A 143 -2.63 10.73 6.68
C ALA A 143 -1.33 10.41 7.44
N THR A 144 -1.40 10.28 8.77
CA THR A 144 -0.21 10.14 9.62
C THR A 144 0.41 8.74 9.57
N ILE A 145 -0.38 7.67 9.42
CA ILE A 145 0.16 6.31 9.28
C ILE A 145 0.96 6.19 7.98
N GLY A 146 0.38 6.62 6.85
CA GLY A 146 1.10 6.62 5.57
C GLY A 146 2.35 7.51 5.60
N ARG A 147 2.27 8.68 6.25
CA ARG A 147 3.42 9.58 6.42
C ARG A 147 4.50 9.00 7.34
N ALA A 148 4.13 8.30 8.40
CA ALA A 148 5.08 7.62 9.29
C ALA A 148 5.92 6.60 8.53
N VAL A 149 5.30 5.81 7.64
CA VAL A 149 6.03 4.92 6.74
C VAL A 149 7.03 5.69 5.89
N ARG A 150 6.63 6.82 5.27
CA ARG A 150 7.57 7.63 4.48
C ARG A 150 8.75 8.15 5.30
N LEU A 151 8.49 8.69 6.48
CA LEU A 151 9.54 9.21 7.36
C LEU A 151 10.49 8.10 7.78
N ILE A 152 9.99 6.90 8.10
CA ILE A 152 10.85 5.74 8.41
C ILE A 152 11.74 5.35 7.22
N LEU A 153 11.16 5.27 6.01
CA LEU A 153 11.95 4.98 4.80
C LEU A 153 13.08 5.98 4.61
N ARG A 154 12.83 7.27 4.84
CA ARG A 154 13.85 8.31 4.72
C ARG A 154 14.85 8.31 5.86
N ASN A 155 14.38 8.37 7.10
CA ASN A 155 15.19 8.68 8.28
C ASN A 155 15.92 7.45 8.82
N VAL A 156 15.32 6.26 8.70
CA VAL A 156 15.94 5.00 9.16
C VAL A 156 16.66 4.32 8.01
N PHE A 157 15.95 4.02 6.92
CA PHE A 157 16.54 3.27 5.81
C PHE A 157 17.31 4.13 4.82
N GLN A 158 17.39 5.44 5.03
CA GLN A 158 18.14 6.37 4.19
C GLN A 158 17.67 6.37 2.74
N MET A 159 16.37 6.15 2.48
CA MET A 159 15.73 6.20 1.14
C MET A 159 15.48 7.65 0.71
N LEU A 160 16.57 8.37 0.43
CA LEU A 160 16.58 9.79 0.12
C LEU A 160 16.54 10.02 -1.40
N PRO A 161 15.67 10.93 -1.91
CA PRO A 161 15.61 11.28 -3.33
C PRO A 161 16.98 11.66 -3.90
N GLY A 162 17.32 11.08 -5.05
CA GLY A 162 18.59 11.33 -5.76
C GLY A 162 19.77 10.50 -5.23
N ILE A 163 19.74 10.05 -3.97
CA ILE A 163 20.80 9.25 -3.36
C ILE A 163 20.51 7.76 -3.51
N SER A 164 19.41 7.28 -2.92
CA SER A 164 19.01 5.87 -2.87
C SER A 164 17.61 5.66 -3.43
N ASP A 165 16.70 6.62 -3.26
CA ASP A 165 15.45 6.69 -4.00
C ASP A 165 15.75 7.23 -5.41
N LYS A 166 15.65 6.34 -6.42
CA LYS A 166 15.99 6.61 -7.82
C LYS A 166 14.79 6.87 -8.71
N SER A 167 13.63 7.18 -8.12
CA SER A 167 12.41 7.45 -8.87
C SER A 167 12.63 8.46 -9.99
N THR A 168 12.16 8.14 -11.21
CA THR A 168 12.28 9.06 -12.34
C THR A 168 11.37 10.28 -12.17
N GLN A 169 10.07 10.06 -11.94
CA GLN A 169 9.09 11.12 -11.62
C GLN A 169 8.70 11.13 -10.14
N GLY A 170 8.69 9.95 -9.50
CA GLY A 170 8.13 9.76 -8.16
C GLY A 170 6.63 9.44 -8.19
N ASN A 171 6.02 9.40 -7.01
CA ASN A 171 4.60 9.15 -6.82
C ASN A 171 4.07 10.09 -5.72
N PRO A 172 2.99 10.86 -5.95
CA PRO A 172 2.40 11.73 -4.93
C PRO A 172 2.02 10.99 -3.62
N GLY A 173 1.67 9.71 -3.71
CA GLY A 173 1.40 8.84 -2.55
C GLY A 173 2.62 8.63 -1.64
N LYS A 174 3.82 9.05 -2.04
CA LYS A 174 4.99 9.03 -1.16
C LYS A 174 4.86 9.96 0.05
N TYR A 175 3.92 10.91 0.09
CA TYR A 175 3.61 11.66 1.31
C TYR A 175 2.70 10.90 2.27
N SER A 176 1.69 10.24 1.73
CA SER A 176 0.83 9.29 2.45
C SER A 176 0.03 8.46 1.45
N PHE A 177 -0.02 7.15 1.65
CA PHE A 177 -0.81 6.23 0.84
C PHE A 177 -1.38 5.11 1.71
N CYS A 178 -2.28 5.49 2.62
CA CYS A 178 -2.89 4.57 3.58
C CYS A 178 -4.41 4.79 3.64
N ILE A 179 -5.15 3.70 3.50
CA ILE A 179 -6.61 3.68 3.49
C ILE A 179 -7.14 2.58 4.41
N ALA A 180 -8.38 2.71 4.85
CA ALA A 180 -9.13 1.60 5.43
C ALA A 180 -10.03 0.96 4.37
N GLU A 181 -10.14 -0.36 4.42
CA GLU A 181 -11.18 -1.09 3.70
C GLU A 181 -12.55 -0.72 4.28
N ARG A 182 -13.52 -0.53 3.40
CA ARG A 182 -14.89 -0.22 3.80
C ARG A 182 -15.65 -1.49 4.14
N ALA A 183 -16.08 -1.61 5.39
CA ALA A 183 -16.94 -2.70 5.84
C ALA A 183 -18.43 -2.43 5.61
N ARG A 184 -18.89 -1.18 5.83
CA ARG A 184 -20.28 -0.80 5.65
C ARG A 184 -20.72 -0.97 4.20
N GLY A 185 -21.75 -1.79 3.97
CA GLY A 185 -22.30 -2.04 2.64
C GLY A 185 -21.44 -2.94 1.75
N ASN A 186 -20.37 -3.54 2.29
CA ASN A 186 -19.53 -4.46 1.54
C ASN A 186 -20.26 -5.80 1.40
N PRO A 187 -20.56 -6.28 0.19
CA PRO A 187 -21.22 -7.56 -0.01
C PRO A 187 -20.26 -8.75 0.20
N TRP A 188 -18.95 -8.50 0.31
CA TRP A 188 -17.92 -9.54 0.41
C TRP A 188 -17.26 -9.55 1.79
N PRO A 189 -16.70 -10.70 2.23
CA PRO A 189 -15.87 -10.76 3.43
C PRO A 189 -14.67 -9.81 3.34
N LEU A 190 -14.29 -9.22 4.46
CA LEU A 190 -13.17 -8.28 4.53
C LEU A 190 -11.83 -8.95 4.15
N LEU A 191 -10.85 -8.15 3.78
CA LEU A 191 -9.49 -8.61 3.47
C LEU A 191 -8.90 -9.42 4.62
N CYS A 192 -9.05 -8.98 5.88
CA CYS A 192 -8.52 -9.73 7.03
C CYS A 192 -9.15 -11.13 7.17
N GLU A 193 -10.43 -11.28 6.82
CA GLU A 193 -11.14 -12.56 6.87
C GLU A 193 -10.66 -13.50 5.76
N VAL A 194 -10.53 -13.01 4.52
CA VAL A 194 -10.01 -13.84 3.40
C VAL A 194 -8.52 -14.16 3.52
N GLN A 195 -7.77 -13.35 4.26
CA GLN A 195 -6.38 -13.61 4.64
C GLN A 195 -6.25 -14.71 5.71
N GLY A 196 -7.38 -15.22 6.23
CA GLY A 196 -7.40 -16.32 7.20
C GLY A 196 -7.12 -15.89 8.63
N TYR A 197 -7.22 -14.59 8.96
CA TYR A 197 -7.11 -14.15 10.34
C TYR A 197 -8.36 -14.49 11.15
N ALA A 198 -8.18 -14.70 12.46
CA ALA A 198 -9.28 -14.99 13.35
C ALA A 198 -10.28 -13.82 13.40
N LYS A 199 -11.57 -14.12 13.58
CA LYS A 199 -12.62 -13.12 13.71
C LYS A 199 -12.25 -12.06 14.76
N GLY A 200 -12.40 -10.79 14.39
CA GLY A 200 -12.03 -9.65 15.24
C GLY A 200 -10.57 -9.20 15.07
N THR A 201 -9.73 -9.97 14.37
CA THR A 201 -8.35 -9.56 14.08
C THR A 201 -8.33 -8.60 12.89
N SER A 202 -7.70 -7.45 13.08
CA SER A 202 -7.40 -6.53 11.99
C SER A 202 -6.07 -6.85 11.32
N SER A 203 -5.91 -6.46 10.06
CA SER A 203 -4.68 -6.63 9.30
C SER A 203 -4.30 -5.37 8.54
N VAL A 204 -3.02 -5.29 8.16
CA VAL A 204 -2.52 -4.35 7.16
C VAL A 204 -2.04 -5.14 5.96
N THR A 205 -2.50 -4.76 4.77
CA THR A 205 -1.93 -5.21 3.50
C THR A 205 -1.00 -4.13 2.97
N ALA A 206 0.26 -4.47 2.75
CA ALA A 206 1.27 -3.62 2.12
C ALA A 206 1.44 -4.01 0.65
N TYR A 207 1.28 -3.03 -0.23
CA TYR A 207 1.46 -3.18 -1.66
C TYR A 207 2.36 -2.08 -2.21
N ALA A 208 3.40 -2.45 -2.92
CA ALA A 208 4.24 -1.47 -3.60
C ALA A 208 3.50 -0.99 -4.86
N GLY A 209 2.85 0.17 -4.76
CA GLY A 209 1.96 0.71 -5.78
C GLY A 209 2.64 1.69 -6.73
N GLY A 210 2.20 1.68 -7.99
CA GLY A 210 2.44 2.71 -8.99
C GLY A 210 1.43 3.86 -8.88
N GLY A 211 1.25 4.61 -9.97
CA GLY A 211 0.36 5.77 -10.02
C GLY A 211 -1.13 5.41 -9.93
N PHE A 212 -1.90 6.26 -9.26
CA PHE A 212 -3.35 6.15 -9.14
C PHE A 212 -4.06 6.37 -10.49
N CYS A 213 -4.95 5.45 -10.87
CA CYS A 213 -5.81 5.57 -12.04
C CYS A 213 -7.29 5.63 -11.62
N ASN A 214 -7.93 6.79 -11.82
CA ASN A 214 -9.38 6.91 -11.65
C ASN A 214 -10.10 6.26 -12.82
N ILE A 215 -11.16 5.51 -12.53
CA ILE A 215 -11.99 4.82 -13.51
C ILE A 215 -13.42 5.26 -13.26
N GLU A 216 -13.91 6.14 -14.12
CA GLU A 216 -15.31 6.56 -14.13
C GLU A 216 -16.16 5.60 -14.97
N ASN A 217 -17.36 5.28 -14.49
CA ASN A 217 -18.39 4.62 -15.27
C ASN A 217 -19.78 4.89 -14.66
N HIS A 218 -20.47 5.92 -15.15
CA HIS A 218 -21.81 6.24 -14.67
C HIS A 218 -22.94 5.50 -15.41
N GLY A 219 -22.63 4.82 -16.52
CA GLY A 219 -23.64 4.23 -17.42
C GLY A 219 -23.81 2.72 -17.28
N GLY A 220 -22.83 2.03 -16.70
CA GLY A 220 -22.86 0.59 -16.51
C GLY A 220 -23.91 0.16 -15.50
N ASN A 221 -24.66 -0.88 -15.82
CA ASN A 221 -25.71 -1.46 -14.98
C ASN A 221 -25.60 -2.98 -14.86
N THR A 222 -24.53 -3.58 -15.39
CA THR A 222 -24.19 -4.99 -15.18
C THR A 222 -22.74 -5.11 -14.71
N PRO A 223 -22.36 -6.23 -14.03
CA PRO A 223 -20.99 -6.46 -13.62
C PRO A 223 -19.99 -6.37 -14.79
N GLU A 224 -20.33 -6.90 -15.95
CA GLU A 224 -19.47 -6.88 -17.14
C GLU A 224 -19.24 -5.46 -17.67
N GLN A 225 -20.27 -4.60 -17.64
CA GLN A 225 -20.14 -3.21 -18.07
C GLN A 225 -19.25 -2.42 -17.12
N ILE A 226 -19.41 -2.63 -15.81
CA ILE A 226 -18.63 -1.95 -14.77
C ILE A 226 -17.19 -2.45 -14.75
N LEU A 227 -16.99 -3.77 -14.66
CA LEU A 227 -15.66 -4.37 -14.61
C LEU A 227 -14.95 -4.33 -15.96
N GLY A 228 -15.67 -4.16 -17.07
CA GLY A 228 -15.10 -3.99 -18.40
C GLY A 228 -14.26 -2.70 -18.51
N SER A 229 -14.75 -1.57 -17.99
CA SER A 229 -13.96 -0.33 -17.96
C SER A 229 -12.76 -0.45 -17.02
N VAL A 230 -12.92 -1.17 -15.90
CA VAL A 230 -11.80 -1.47 -14.98
C VAL A 230 -10.75 -2.34 -15.66
N ALA A 231 -11.15 -3.40 -16.37
CA ALA A 231 -10.26 -4.29 -17.09
C ALA A 231 -9.49 -3.57 -18.21
N ASP A 232 -10.12 -2.63 -18.91
CA ASP A 232 -9.44 -1.83 -19.93
C ASP A 232 -8.38 -0.90 -19.33
N ALA A 233 -8.72 -0.19 -18.26
CA ALA A 233 -7.77 0.66 -17.52
C ALA A 233 -6.60 -0.16 -16.97
N MET A 234 -6.88 -1.35 -16.44
CA MET A 234 -5.88 -2.33 -16.06
C MET A 234 -5.00 -2.70 -17.26
N ALA A 235 -5.55 -2.98 -18.44
CA ALA A 235 -4.77 -3.43 -19.59
C ALA A 235 -4.04 -2.31 -20.36
N ASN A 236 -4.04 -1.07 -19.89
CA ASN A 236 -3.32 0.02 -20.54
C ASN A 236 -1.84 -0.33 -20.81
N TYR A 237 -1.38 -0.11 -22.05
CA TYR A 237 -0.02 -0.42 -22.49
C TYR A 237 1.06 0.20 -21.59
N GLY A 238 0.86 1.40 -21.04
CA GLY A 238 1.83 2.07 -20.18
C GLY A 238 2.20 1.26 -18.95
N CYS A 239 1.25 0.54 -18.35
CA CYS A 239 1.46 -0.14 -17.06
C CYS A 239 1.18 -1.64 -17.06
N ILE A 240 0.75 -2.25 -18.18
CA ILE A 240 0.52 -3.71 -18.24
C ILE A 240 1.82 -4.49 -17.98
N THR A 241 1.76 -5.43 -17.04
CA THR A 241 2.86 -6.27 -16.53
C THR A 241 2.29 -7.55 -15.89
N LEU A 242 3.18 -8.51 -15.58
CA LEU A 242 2.85 -9.73 -14.81
C LEU A 242 2.70 -9.51 -13.29
N GLY A 243 2.85 -8.26 -12.83
CA GLY A 243 2.76 -7.91 -11.42
C GLY A 243 1.33 -7.92 -10.91
N GLN A 244 1.19 -8.00 -9.58
CA GLN A 244 -0.09 -7.91 -8.90
C GLN A 244 -0.73 -6.52 -9.03
N SER A 245 -2.02 -6.45 -8.76
CA SER A 245 -2.88 -5.28 -8.98
C SER A 245 -3.77 -5.03 -7.78
N VAL A 246 -4.09 -3.77 -7.52
CA VAL A 246 -5.11 -3.38 -6.55
C VAL A 246 -6.23 -2.64 -7.28
N VAL A 247 -7.46 -3.06 -7.04
CA VAL A 247 -8.70 -2.41 -7.50
C VAL A 247 -9.53 -2.05 -6.27
N ILE A 248 -9.90 -0.78 -6.16
CA ILE A 248 -10.86 -0.31 -5.16
C ILE A 248 -12.14 0.05 -5.90
N LEU A 249 -13.19 -0.74 -5.68
CA LEU A 249 -14.50 -0.46 -6.23
C LEU A 249 -15.21 0.57 -5.36
N ALA A 250 -15.77 1.59 -6.01
CA ALA A 250 -16.67 2.53 -5.35
C ALA A 250 -17.96 1.80 -4.91
N PRO A 251 -18.62 2.24 -3.83
CA PRO A 251 -19.88 1.65 -3.36
C PRO A 251 -20.94 1.47 -4.44
N GLU A 252 -21.10 2.43 -5.35
CA GLU A 252 -22.06 2.35 -6.47
C GLU A 252 -21.75 1.16 -7.40
N HIS A 253 -20.51 1.05 -7.88
CA HIS A 253 -20.05 -0.07 -8.69
C HIS A 253 -20.15 -1.40 -7.94
N MET A 254 -19.78 -1.41 -6.65
CA MET A 254 -19.87 -2.59 -5.81
C MET A 254 -21.31 -3.06 -5.64
N SER A 255 -22.27 -2.14 -5.54
CA SER A 255 -23.69 -2.48 -5.42
C SER A 255 -24.23 -3.15 -6.68
N ILE A 256 -23.76 -2.76 -7.87
CA ILE A 256 -24.13 -3.39 -9.15
C ILE A 256 -23.52 -4.79 -9.24
N VAL A 257 -22.22 -4.92 -8.94
CA VAL A 257 -21.50 -6.20 -9.01
C VAL A 257 -22.07 -7.19 -7.98
N GLY A 258 -22.12 -6.80 -6.71
CA GLY A 258 -22.63 -7.63 -5.63
C GLY A 258 -24.14 -7.88 -5.71
N GLY A 259 -24.92 -6.90 -6.19
CA GLY A 259 -26.37 -7.02 -6.40
C GLY A 259 -26.74 -8.02 -7.49
N ALA A 260 -25.86 -8.22 -8.48
CA ALA A 260 -25.99 -9.29 -9.46
C ALA A 260 -25.52 -10.67 -8.95
N GLY A 261 -25.10 -10.76 -7.68
CA GLY A 261 -24.66 -12.01 -7.04
C GLY A 261 -23.22 -12.40 -7.34
N TRP A 262 -22.41 -11.54 -7.97
CA TRP A 262 -21.01 -11.84 -8.23
C TRP A 262 -20.19 -11.85 -6.94
N THR A 263 -19.43 -12.93 -6.76
CA THR A 263 -18.43 -13.02 -5.70
C THR A 263 -17.17 -12.23 -6.07
N ARG A 264 -16.29 -12.00 -5.09
CA ARG A 264 -14.96 -11.44 -5.35
C ARG A 264 -14.19 -12.29 -6.38
N ALA A 265 -14.30 -13.61 -6.30
CA ALA A 265 -13.64 -14.54 -7.21
C ALA A 265 -14.16 -14.40 -8.65
N ASP A 266 -15.47 -14.22 -8.84
CA ASP A 266 -16.07 -13.99 -10.17
C ASP A 266 -15.54 -12.68 -10.78
N ALA A 267 -15.48 -11.61 -9.97
CA ALA A 267 -14.95 -10.33 -10.40
C ALA A 267 -13.43 -10.42 -10.75
N GLN A 268 -12.64 -11.11 -9.94
CA GLN A 268 -11.22 -11.35 -10.21
C GLN A 268 -11.02 -12.16 -11.50
N ALA A 269 -11.81 -13.22 -11.71
CA ALA A 269 -11.76 -14.04 -12.90
C ALA A 269 -12.09 -13.22 -14.15
N PHE A 270 -13.17 -12.43 -14.11
CA PHE A 270 -13.56 -11.56 -15.21
C PHE A 270 -12.46 -10.52 -15.52
N LEU A 271 -11.95 -9.83 -14.50
CA LEU A 271 -10.89 -8.84 -14.69
C LEU A 271 -9.63 -9.47 -15.27
N PHE A 272 -9.20 -10.64 -14.81
CA PHE A 272 -8.06 -11.34 -15.39
C PHE A 272 -8.30 -11.72 -16.85
N THR A 273 -9.47 -12.28 -17.18
CA THR A 273 -9.84 -12.67 -18.54
C THR A 273 -9.88 -11.49 -19.51
N CYS A 274 -10.35 -10.33 -19.05
CA CYS A 274 -10.55 -9.14 -19.89
C CYS A 274 -9.36 -8.18 -19.89
N ALA A 275 -8.57 -8.11 -18.81
CA ALA A 275 -7.43 -7.20 -18.69
C ALA A 275 -6.19 -7.76 -19.43
N LYS A 276 -6.27 -7.76 -20.77
CA LYS A 276 -5.23 -8.29 -21.66
C LYS A 276 -5.01 -7.42 -22.89
N ARG A 277 -3.87 -7.66 -23.55
CA ARG A 277 -3.52 -7.08 -24.86
C ARG A 277 -2.96 -8.15 -25.78
N SER A 278 -3.21 -8.03 -27.08
CA SER A 278 -2.64 -8.97 -28.06
C SER A 278 -1.11 -8.90 -28.05
N VAL A 279 -0.46 -10.04 -28.32
CA VAL A 279 1.00 -10.11 -28.49
C VAL A 279 1.46 -9.15 -29.59
N GLU A 280 0.71 -9.04 -30.69
CA GLU A 280 1.00 -8.09 -31.77
C GLU A 280 0.99 -6.65 -31.26
N GLY A 281 -0.04 -6.25 -30.51
CA GLY A 281 -0.12 -4.90 -29.95
C GLY A 281 0.99 -4.61 -28.95
N MET A 282 1.34 -5.60 -28.10
CA MET A 282 2.46 -5.49 -27.18
C MET A 282 3.81 -5.34 -27.91
N LYS A 283 4.01 -6.04 -29.04
CA LYS A 283 5.18 -5.87 -29.90
C LYS A 283 5.18 -4.48 -30.56
N GLY A 284 4.04 -4.02 -31.03
CA GLY A 284 3.87 -2.70 -31.66
C GLY A 284 4.28 -1.52 -30.77
N VAL A 285 4.09 -1.64 -29.45
CA VAL A 285 4.52 -0.62 -28.47
C VAL A 285 5.87 -0.95 -27.79
N GLY A 286 6.56 -1.99 -28.22
CA GLY A 286 7.88 -2.38 -27.68
C GLY A 286 7.87 -2.92 -26.25
N LYS A 287 6.72 -3.41 -25.76
CA LYS A 287 6.58 -3.97 -24.40
C LYS A 287 6.51 -5.48 -24.34
N TYR A 288 6.45 -6.16 -25.48
CA TYR A 288 6.49 -7.62 -25.52
C TYR A 288 7.87 -8.16 -25.16
N ARG A 289 7.92 -9.22 -24.35
CA ARG A 289 9.13 -9.93 -23.94
C ARG A 289 8.84 -11.42 -23.88
N ASP A 290 9.67 -12.24 -24.54
CA ASP A 290 9.47 -13.69 -24.61
C ASP A 290 9.39 -14.31 -23.22
N ARG A 291 10.32 -13.96 -22.31
CA ARG A 291 10.30 -14.45 -20.93
C ARG A 291 8.98 -14.19 -20.19
N GLU A 292 8.34 -13.05 -20.42
CA GLU A 292 7.07 -12.71 -19.75
C GLU A 292 5.92 -13.52 -20.36
N TYR A 293 5.92 -13.70 -21.69
CA TYR A 293 4.97 -14.58 -22.37
C TYR A 293 5.13 -16.03 -21.91
N ASP A 294 6.36 -16.56 -21.89
CA ASP A 294 6.67 -17.92 -21.45
C ASP A 294 6.26 -18.15 -19.99
N THR A 295 6.31 -17.13 -19.14
CA THR A 295 5.83 -17.24 -17.75
C THR A 295 4.31 -17.45 -17.67
N GLN A 296 3.54 -16.89 -18.61
CA GLN A 296 2.09 -17.06 -18.69
C GLN A 296 1.65 -18.31 -19.46
N HIS A 297 2.45 -18.77 -20.42
CA HIS A 297 2.04 -19.78 -21.41
C HIS A 297 2.90 -21.04 -21.42
N GLY A 298 4.05 -21.03 -20.74
CA GLY A 298 4.98 -22.16 -20.68
C GLY A 298 4.59 -23.23 -19.65
N GLU A 299 5.44 -24.25 -19.54
CA GLU A 299 5.29 -25.31 -18.54
C GLU A 299 5.34 -24.71 -17.13
N GLY A 300 4.28 -24.96 -16.33
CA GLY A 300 4.14 -24.42 -14.98
C GLY A 300 3.37 -23.09 -14.87
N SER A 301 2.71 -22.66 -15.94
CA SER A 301 1.78 -21.52 -15.87
C SER A 301 0.68 -21.75 -14.82
N GLN A 302 0.33 -20.70 -14.09
CA GLN A 302 -0.58 -20.78 -12.93
C GLN A 302 -2.00 -20.32 -13.22
N GLY A 303 -2.30 -19.80 -14.41
CA GLY A 303 -3.58 -19.22 -14.71
C GLY A 303 -4.04 -19.41 -16.15
N PRO A 304 -5.31 -19.11 -16.44
CA PRO A 304 -5.95 -19.39 -17.73
C PRO A 304 -5.62 -18.30 -18.77
N ALA A 305 -4.34 -18.03 -19.01
CA ALA A 305 -3.91 -17.04 -19.99
C ALA A 305 -4.29 -17.49 -21.42
N GLU A 306 -4.86 -16.59 -22.20
CA GLU A 306 -5.31 -16.88 -23.57
C GLU A 306 -4.14 -16.85 -24.56
N PRO A 307 -3.93 -17.90 -25.38
CA PRO A 307 -2.87 -17.91 -26.39
C PRO A 307 -2.94 -16.69 -27.32
N GLY A 308 -1.79 -16.07 -27.58
CA GLY A 308 -1.74 -14.86 -28.41
C GLY A 308 -2.05 -13.55 -27.66
N PHE A 309 -2.30 -13.61 -26.35
CA PHE A 309 -2.50 -12.45 -25.49
C PHE A 309 -1.53 -12.42 -24.31
N MET A 310 -1.21 -11.21 -23.86
CA MET A 310 -0.54 -10.92 -22.59
C MET A 310 -1.60 -10.44 -21.59
N HIS A 311 -1.79 -11.17 -20.50
CA HIS A 311 -2.71 -10.78 -19.43
C HIS A 311 -2.00 -9.92 -18.37
N ARG A 312 -2.75 -9.12 -17.62
CA ARG A 312 -2.24 -8.50 -16.40
C ARG A 312 -2.22 -9.51 -15.26
N GLY A 313 -1.07 -9.68 -14.61
CA GLY A 313 -0.88 -10.72 -13.59
C GLY A 313 -0.69 -12.11 -14.19
N LEU A 314 -0.60 -13.14 -13.36
CA LEU A 314 -0.50 -14.56 -13.77
C LEU A 314 -1.80 -15.32 -13.55
N SER A 315 -2.62 -14.91 -12.58
CA SER A 315 -3.90 -15.52 -12.27
C SER A 315 -4.89 -14.48 -11.72
N PRO A 316 -6.19 -14.81 -11.59
CA PRO A 316 -7.16 -13.96 -10.89
C PRO A 316 -6.73 -13.53 -9.47
N ASP A 317 -6.00 -14.38 -8.75
CA ASP A 317 -5.56 -14.13 -7.37
C ASP A 317 -4.54 -12.98 -7.27
N ASP A 318 -3.93 -12.58 -8.39
CA ASP A 318 -3.04 -11.42 -8.43
C ASP A 318 -3.77 -10.06 -8.39
N ILE A 319 -5.10 -10.07 -8.43
CA ILE A 319 -5.93 -8.87 -8.44
C ILE A 319 -6.61 -8.76 -7.07
N LEU A 320 -6.09 -7.92 -6.18
CA LEU A 320 -6.79 -7.59 -4.95
C LEU A 320 -7.96 -6.66 -5.28
N ILE A 321 -9.17 -7.05 -4.90
CA ILE A 321 -10.37 -6.22 -5.04
C ILE A 321 -10.98 -5.98 -3.66
N THR A 322 -11.14 -4.71 -3.30
CA THR A 322 -11.87 -4.31 -2.09
C THR A 322 -12.78 -3.11 -2.40
N MET A 323 -13.59 -2.70 -1.43
CA MET A 323 -14.49 -1.55 -1.53
C MET A 323 -13.94 -0.37 -0.73
N GLY A 324 -14.12 0.84 -1.26
CA GLY A 324 -13.82 2.07 -0.55
C GLY A 324 -14.34 3.30 -1.30
N GLY A 325 -14.50 4.40 -0.58
CA GLY A 325 -14.97 5.66 -1.14
C GLY A 325 -16.40 6.03 -0.74
N GLY A 326 -16.85 7.16 -1.27
CA GLY A 326 -18.16 7.75 -0.98
C GLY A 326 -19.33 6.95 -1.55
N ASP A 327 -20.49 7.06 -0.90
CA ASP A 327 -21.71 6.33 -1.30
C ASP A 327 -22.25 6.75 -2.69
N ALA A 328 -21.79 7.86 -3.26
CA ALA A 328 -22.21 8.36 -4.55
C ALA A 328 -21.01 8.59 -5.50
N GLY A 329 -21.19 8.22 -6.77
CA GLY A 329 -20.25 8.43 -7.85
C GLY A 329 -19.65 7.11 -8.33
N GLY A 330 -19.88 6.80 -9.60
CA GLY A 330 -19.28 5.68 -10.33
C GLY A 330 -17.77 5.85 -10.59
N HIS A 331 -16.98 6.12 -9.55
CA HIS A 331 -15.53 6.37 -9.64
C HIS A 331 -14.73 5.32 -8.85
N SER A 332 -14.44 4.19 -9.48
CA SER A 332 -13.50 3.20 -8.93
C SER A 332 -12.05 3.60 -9.20
N CYS A 333 -11.09 2.87 -8.64
CA CYS A 333 -9.69 3.09 -8.97
C CYS A 333 -8.91 1.80 -9.17
N PHE A 334 -7.89 1.91 -10.00
CA PHE A 334 -6.87 0.90 -10.22
C PHE A 334 -5.50 1.45 -9.83
N ILE A 335 -4.72 0.62 -9.15
CA ILE A 335 -3.34 0.91 -8.76
C ILE A 335 -2.47 -0.23 -9.31
N PRO A 336 -1.62 0.03 -10.33
CA PRO A 336 -0.74 -0.96 -10.93
C PRO A 336 0.46 -1.23 -10.03
N SER A 337 1.17 -2.33 -10.30
CA SER A 337 2.46 -2.57 -9.65
C SER A 337 3.46 -1.53 -10.15
N TRP A 338 4.38 -1.12 -9.28
CA TRP A 338 5.54 -0.34 -9.72
C TRP A 338 6.48 -1.17 -10.62
N SER A 339 6.45 -2.49 -10.49
CA SER A 339 7.40 -3.39 -11.13
C SER A 339 6.97 -3.72 -12.57
N ARG A 340 7.96 -3.86 -13.44
CA ARG A 340 7.78 -4.31 -14.84
C ARG A 340 7.38 -5.79 -14.94
N GLY A 341 7.47 -6.54 -13.85
CA GLY A 341 7.06 -7.94 -13.74
C GLY A 341 6.65 -8.25 -12.30
N ARG A 342 7.04 -9.42 -11.79
CA ARG A 342 6.76 -9.84 -10.40
C ARG A 342 7.86 -9.45 -9.41
N GLY A 343 8.35 -8.22 -9.51
CA GLY A 343 9.42 -7.75 -8.64
C GLY A 343 8.97 -7.33 -7.25
N SER A 344 7.71 -7.51 -6.88
CA SER A 344 7.15 -7.26 -5.55
C SER A 344 5.75 -7.87 -5.47
N ILE A 345 5.50 -8.65 -4.42
CA ILE A 345 4.22 -9.30 -4.13
C ILE A 345 3.63 -8.67 -2.88
N MET A 346 2.34 -8.34 -2.89
CA MET A 346 1.66 -7.77 -1.74
C MET A 346 1.77 -8.71 -0.54
N GLN A 347 2.00 -8.14 0.63
CA GLN A 347 2.15 -8.89 1.88
C GLN A 347 1.18 -8.35 2.91
N HIS A 348 0.80 -9.17 3.88
CA HIS A 348 -0.05 -8.74 4.97
C HIS A 348 0.45 -9.24 6.32
N ALA A 349 0.11 -8.49 7.36
CA ALA A 349 0.40 -8.82 8.75
C ALA A 349 -0.80 -8.46 9.64
N ALA A 350 -1.00 -9.23 10.70
CA ALA A 350 -2.00 -8.92 11.72
C ALA A 350 -1.57 -7.70 12.54
N ILE A 351 -2.53 -6.87 12.91
CA ILE A 351 -2.32 -5.76 13.85
C ILE A 351 -2.42 -6.31 15.27
N LYS A 352 -1.27 -6.45 15.93
CA LYS A 352 -1.18 -6.98 17.30
C LYS A 352 -1.58 -5.91 18.32
N GLY A 353 -2.31 -6.30 19.36
CA GLY A 353 -2.72 -5.38 20.43
C GLY A 353 -4.00 -4.59 20.15
N SER A 354 -4.84 -5.08 19.24
CA SER A 354 -6.25 -4.70 19.15
C SER A 354 -7.09 -5.46 20.17
#